data_AF-A0A7X5DBC8-F1
#
_entry.id   AF-A0A7X5DBC8-F1
#
_cell.length_a   1.000
_cell.length_b   1.000
_cell.length_c   1.000
_cell.angle_alpha   90.00
_cell.angle_beta   90.00
_cell.angle_gamma   90.00
#
_symmetry.space_group_name_H-M   'P 1'
#
loop_
_entity.id
_entity.type
_entity.pdbx_description
1 polymer ?
#
loop_
_entity_poly.entity_id
_entity_poly.type
_entity_poly.pdbx_seq_one_letter_code
_entity_poly.pdbx_strand_id
1 'polypeptide(L)' 'MDCHVPTLSEQIGEGAAWLTGNYGFPLVERTASELTEASGRQADELCLNESCHNLTRDDLYELTA' A
#
# COMPACT_ATOMS: atom_id res chain seq x y z
N MET A 1 13.37 1.26 3.74
CA MET A 1 12.79 1.71 2.46
C MET A 1 12.43 0.53 1.56
N ASP A 2 12.62 -0.73 1.99
CA ASP A 2 12.30 -1.94 1.20
C ASP A 2 10.92 -2.57 1.54
N CYS A 3 10.11 -1.91 2.37
CA CYS A 3 8.81 -2.41 2.84
C CYS A 3 7.79 -2.55 1.68
N HIS A 4 7.74 -1.54 0.80
CA HIS A 4 7.04 -1.56 -0.48
C HIS A 4 8.01 -0.99 -1.51
N VAL A 5 8.29 -1.78 -2.54
CA VAL A 5 9.08 -1.34 -3.70
C VAL A 5 8.08 -1.06 -4.81
N PRO A 6 7.80 0.21 -5.13
CA PRO A 6 6.79 0.55 -6.11
C PRO A 6 7.22 0.05 -7.49
N THR A 7 6.28 -0.57 -8.18
CA THR A 7 6.38 -0.91 -9.59
C THR A 7 6.44 0.35 -10.44
N LEU A 8 6.98 0.23 -11.65
CA LEU A 8 6.97 1.34 -12.61
C LEU A 8 5.53 1.81 -12.91
N SER A 9 4.57 0.89 -12.94
CA SER A 9 3.16 1.19 -13.19
C SER A 9 2.56 2.07 -12.09
N GLU A 10 2.87 1.77 -10.82
CA GLU A 10 2.46 2.62 -9.67
C GLU A 10 3.04 4.03 -9.78
N GLN A 11 4.35 4.14 -10.06
CA GLN A 11 5.01 5.43 -10.22
C GLN A 11 4.42 6.28 -11.37
N ILE A 12 4.03 5.66 -12.48
CA ILE A 12 3.36 6.35 -13.60
C ILE A 12 1.98 6.83 -13.16
N GLY A 13 1.21 6.00 -12.47
CA GLY A 13 -0.12 6.34 -11.95
C GLY A 13 -0.08 7.52 -10.96
N GLU A 14 0.88 7.50 -10.03
CA GLU A 14 1.11 8.59 -9.07
C GLU A 14 1.49 9.90 -9.77
N GLY A 15 2.38 9.83 -10.76
CA GLY A 15 2.78 10.99 -11.56
C GLY A 15 1.60 11.60 -12.34
N ALA A 16 0.76 10.75 -12.94
CA ALA A 16 -0.46 11.21 -13.61
C ALA A 16 -1.46 11.84 -12.64
N ALA A 17 -1.70 11.20 -11.49
CA ALA A 17 -2.59 11.74 -10.46
C ALA A 17 -2.12 13.11 -9.95
N TRP A 18 -0.82 13.26 -9.71
CA TRP A 18 -0.22 14.52 -9.32
C TRP A 18 -0.43 15.63 -10.37
N LEU A 19 -0.17 15.33 -11.65
CA LEU A 19 -0.39 16.27 -12.76
C LEU A 19 -1.85 16.71 -12.89
N THR A 20 -2.80 15.82 -12.59
CA THR A 20 -4.25 16.12 -12.65
C THR A 20 -4.78 16.87 -11.43
N GLY A 21 -3.93 17.21 -10.46
CA GLY A 21 -4.32 18.02 -9.31
C GLY A 21 -4.79 17.22 -8.09
N ASN A 22 -4.44 15.93 -7.98
CA ASN A 22 -4.81 15.07 -6.85
C ASN A 22 -3.98 15.35 -5.57
N TYR A 23 -3.77 16.62 -5.25
CA TYR A 23 -3.11 17.10 -4.02
C TYR A 23 -4.07 17.84 -3.07
N GLY A 24 -5.38 17.83 -3.37
CA GLY A 24 -6.42 18.38 -2.50
C GLY A 24 -6.65 17.52 -1.25
N PHE A 25 -6.93 18.16 -0.11
CA PHE A 25 -7.27 17.48 1.13
C PHE A 25 -8.79 17.56 1.41
N PRO A 26 -9.45 16.46 1.83
CA PRO A 26 -8.88 15.12 2.01
C PRO A 26 -8.55 14.46 0.67
N LEU A 27 -7.45 13.70 0.66
CA LEU A 27 -7.09 12.89 -0.50
C LEU A 27 -8.16 11.80 -0.69
N VAL A 28 -8.30 11.34 -1.93
CA VAL A 28 -9.12 10.16 -2.22
C VAL A 28 -8.53 8.96 -1.49
N GLU A 29 -9.30 8.40 -0.55
CA GLU A 29 -8.92 7.18 0.15
C GLU A 29 -8.90 5.98 -0.81
N ARG A 30 -7.95 5.08 -0.59
CA ARG A 30 -7.80 3.82 -1.33
C ARG A 30 -7.72 2.68 -0.35
N THR A 31 -8.34 1.57 -0.72
CA THR A 31 -8.24 0.32 0.02
C THR A 31 -6.86 -0.32 -0.21
N ALA A 32 -6.40 -1.14 0.74
CA ALA A 32 -5.14 -1.87 0.58
C ALA A 32 -5.14 -2.81 -0.64
N SER A 33 -6.30 -3.35 -1.04
CA SER A 33 -6.44 -4.13 -2.27
C SER A 33 -6.18 -3.30 -3.53
N GLU A 34 -6.70 -2.07 -3.59
CA GLU A 34 -6.41 -1.16 -4.72
C GLU A 34 -4.92 -0.79 -4.79
N LEU A 35 -4.29 -0.59 -3.62
CA LEU A 35 -2.87 -0.23 -3.56
C LEU A 35 -1.93 -1.39 -3.88
N THR A 36 -2.39 -2.64 -3.82
CA THR A 36 -1.57 -3.83 -4.11
C THR A 36 -1.81 -4.41 -5.49
N GLU A 37 -2.87 -3.96 -6.20
CA GLU A 37 -3.30 -4.47 -7.50
C GLU A 37 -2.16 -4.52 -8.53
N ALA A 38 -1.41 -3.44 -8.67
CA ALA A 38 -0.32 -3.34 -9.65
C ALA A 38 0.84 -4.30 -9.40
N SER A 39 1.04 -4.69 -8.14
CA SER A 39 2.09 -5.63 -7.73
C SER A 39 1.62 -7.09 -7.68
N GLY A 40 0.31 -7.35 -7.81
CA GLY A 40 -0.29 -8.67 -7.69
C GLY A 40 -0.25 -9.26 -6.27
N ARG A 41 0.05 -8.44 -5.27
CA ARG A 41 0.13 -8.83 -3.85
C ARG A 41 -1.25 -8.87 -3.22
N GLN A 42 -1.36 -9.62 -2.13
CA GLN A 42 -2.54 -9.56 -1.28
C GLN A 42 -2.55 -8.25 -0.47
N ALA A 43 -3.75 -7.76 -0.14
CA ALA A 43 -3.93 -6.51 0.62
C ALA A 43 -3.10 -6.46 1.91
N ASP A 44 -2.99 -7.59 2.62
CA ASP A 44 -2.25 -7.67 3.87
C ASP A 44 -0.75 -7.55 3.66
N GLU A 45 -0.23 -8.03 2.54
CA GLU A 45 1.20 -7.99 2.25
C GLU A 45 1.70 -6.55 2.05
N LEU A 46 0.83 -5.56 1.88
CA LEU A 46 1.21 -4.15 1.83
C LEU A 46 1.98 -3.73 3.10
N CYS A 47 1.48 -4.13 4.27
CA CYS A 47 2.07 -3.81 5.56
C CYS A 47 2.70 -5.04 6.24
N LEU A 48 2.09 -6.22 6.08
CA LEU A 48 2.41 -7.47 6.76
C LEU A 48 3.32 -8.33 5.90
N ASN A 49 4.59 -7.94 5.84
CA ASN A 49 5.63 -8.66 5.11
C ASN A 49 6.96 -8.60 5.87
N GLU A 50 7.88 -9.50 5.50
CA GLU A 50 9.22 -9.65 6.08
C GLU A 50 10.03 -8.33 6.13
N SER A 51 9.79 -7.43 5.18
CA SER A 51 10.49 -6.15 5.05
C SER A 51 9.90 -5.01 5.88
N CYS A 52 8.73 -5.19 6.51
CA CYS A 52 7.98 -4.12 7.18
C CYS A 52 7.45 -4.53 8.55
N HIS A 53 6.47 -5.43 8.55
CA HIS A 53 5.90 -6.04 9.74
C HIS A 53 5.87 -7.54 9.50
N ASN A 54 6.91 -8.23 9.98
CA ASN A 54 7.04 -9.67 9.82
C ASN A 54 6.13 -10.42 10.80
N LEU A 55 4.84 -10.39 10.53
CA LEU A 55 3.79 -10.93 11.37
C LEU A 55 2.52 -11.07 10.54
N THR A 56 1.68 -12.02 10.92
CA THR A 56 0.40 -12.28 10.28
C THR A 56 -0.70 -11.37 10.84
N ARG A 57 -1.86 -11.39 10.19
CA ARG A 57 -3.05 -10.69 10.70
C ARG A 57 -3.45 -11.21 12.09
N ASP A 58 -3.33 -12.51 12.32
CA ASP A 58 -3.70 -13.15 13.58
C ASP A 58 -2.75 -12.71 14.71
N ASP A 59 -1.44 -12.61 14.42
CA ASP A 59 -0.45 -12.10 15.38
C ASP A 59 -0.78 -10.65 15.79
N LEU A 60 -1.25 -9.83 14.84
CA LEU A 60 -1.70 -8.46 15.11
C LEU A 60 -2.91 -8.41 16.04
N TYR A 61 -3.88 -9.31 15.84
CA TYR A 61 -5.05 -9.39 16.70
C TYR A 61 -4.65 -9.76 18.14
N GLU A 62 -3.71 -10.68 18.33
CA GLU A 62 -3.23 -11.06 19.67
C GLU A 62 -2.52 -9.91 20.39
N LEU A 63 -1.72 -9.10 19.66
CA LEU A 63 -0.96 -7.99 20.24
C LEU A 63 -1.80 -6.74 20.56
N THR A 64 -3.01 -6.64 20.02
CA THR A 64 -3.86 -5.44 20.14
C THR A 64 -5.16 -5.65 20.90
N ALA A 65 -5.41 -6.87 21.36
CA ALA A 65 -6.53 -7.25 22.23
C ALA A 65 -6.30 -6.84 23.69
#